data_AF-A0A1F7AHP2-F1
#
_entry.id   AF-A0A1F7AHP2-F1
#
_cell.length_a   1.000
_cell.length_b   1.000
_cell.length_c   1.000
_cell.angle_alpha   90.00
_cell.angle_beta   90.00
_cell.angle_gamma   90.00
#
_symmetry.space_group_name_H-M   'P 1'
#
loop_
_entity.id
_entity.type
_entity.pdbx_description
1 polymer ?
#
loop_
_entity_poly.entity_id
_entity_poly.type
_entity_poly.pdbx_seq_one_letter_code
_entity_poly.pdbx_strand_id
1 'polypeptide(L)'
;MNQLLNVTSSRELTALTDKDLYALSQQYGQNARFWKQKFAGLLPEVLHRKLYNRRGFASLYEFAFKIGGLNHLTVDKVLSLHARLQDKPALKEQLIMGSIGWSKIERVSYLATPETDQEWASKIYKNWKY
;
A
#
# COMPACT_ATOMS: atom_id res chain seq x y z
N MET A 1 -20.00 -3.79 4.44
CA MET A 1 -19.98 -2.79 3.35
C MET A 1 -20.60 -1.53 3.92
N ASN A 2 -19.81 -0.64 4.53
CA ASN A 2 -20.34 0.65 5.00
C ASN A 2 -20.58 1.52 3.77
N GLN A 3 -21.76 2.12 3.68
CA GLN A 3 -22.07 3.13 2.67
C GLN A 3 -20.97 4.18 2.65
N LEU A 4 -20.51 4.54 1.45
CA LEU A 4 -19.63 5.66 1.25
C LEU A 4 -20.39 6.93 1.68
N LEU A 5 -20.12 7.42 2.88
CA LEU A 5 -20.41 8.81 3.23
C LEU A 5 -19.49 9.67 2.36
N ASN A 6 -19.95 9.99 1.15
CA ASN A 6 -19.29 10.97 0.30
C ASN A 6 -19.96 12.31 0.58
N VAL A 7 -19.24 13.19 1.27
CA VAL A 7 -19.61 14.61 1.37
C VAL A 7 -19.28 15.25 0.03
N THR A 8 -20.28 15.84 -0.63
CA THR A 8 -20.16 16.40 -1.98
C THR A 8 -20.29 17.92 -2.03
N SER A 9 -20.74 18.54 -0.93
CA SER A 9 -20.87 20.00 -0.83
C SER A 9 -20.35 20.56 0.50
N SER A 10 -19.94 21.84 0.49
CA SER A 10 -19.50 22.53 1.71
C SER A 10 -20.60 22.60 2.78
N ARG A 11 -21.88 22.65 2.36
CA ARG A 11 -23.03 22.71 3.27
C ARG A 11 -23.21 21.40 4.05
N GLU A 12 -22.99 20.27 3.39
CA GLU A 12 -23.00 18.94 4.04
C GLU A 12 -21.85 18.82 5.04
N LEU A 13 -20.65 19.29 4.69
CA LEU A 13 -19.51 19.28 5.59
C LEU A 13 -19.78 20.07 6.88
N THR A 14 -20.33 21.28 6.76
CA THR A 14 -20.65 22.13 7.92
C THR A 14 -21.81 21.62 8.78
N ALA A 15 -22.61 20.70 8.25
CA ALA A 15 -23.73 20.10 8.98
C ALA A 15 -23.34 18.85 9.78
N LEU A 16 -22.12 18.34 9.60
CA LEU A 16 -21.63 17.19 10.35
C LEU A 16 -21.39 17.55 11.81
N THR A 17 -21.70 16.60 12.70
CA THR A 17 -21.21 16.67 14.08
C THR A 17 -19.70 16.37 14.13
N ASP A 18 -19.01 16.79 15.18
CA ASP A 18 -17.59 16.45 15.38
C ASP A 18 -17.34 14.93 15.32
N LYS A 19 -18.28 14.15 15.83
CA LYS A 19 -18.24 12.68 15.79
C LYS A 19 -18.28 12.16 14.36
N ASP A 20 -19.17 12.69 13.54
CA ASP A 20 -19.32 12.27 12.14
C ASP A 20 -18.13 12.75 11.28
N LEU A 21 -17.65 13.97 11.53
CA LEU A 21 -16.45 14.51 10.88
C LEU A 21 -15.21 13.68 11.21
N TYR A 22 -15.05 13.25 12.47
CA TYR A 22 -13.98 12.37 12.88
C TYR A 22 -14.08 10.99 12.20
N ALA A 23 -15.27 10.38 12.18
CA ALA A 23 -15.50 9.10 11.50
C ALA A 23 -15.19 9.19 9.99
N LEU A 24 -15.60 10.28 9.34
CA LEU A 24 -15.29 10.54 7.94
C LEU A 24 -13.79 10.70 7.70
N SER A 25 -13.10 11.44 8.57
CA SER A 25 -11.65 11.61 8.53
C SER A 25 -10.91 10.28 8.68
N GLN A 26 -11.37 9.41 9.59
CA GLN A 26 -10.84 8.06 9.74
C GLN A 26 -11.03 7.24 8.47
N GLN A 27 -12.22 7.27 7.87
CA GLN A 27 -12.53 6.56 6.64
C GLN A 27 -11.63 7.02 5.48
N TYR A 28 -11.53 8.34 5.24
CA TYR A 28 -10.70 8.88 4.18
C TYR A 28 -9.20 8.60 4.42
N GLY A 29 -8.74 8.71 5.68
CA GLY A 29 -7.37 8.36 6.05
C GLY A 29 -7.04 6.89 5.79
N GLN A 30 -7.95 5.98 6.13
CA GLN A 30 -7.80 4.54 5.85
C GLN A 30 -7.77 4.26 4.35
N ASN A 31 -8.68 4.88 3.58
CA ASN A 31 -8.71 4.75 2.13
C ASN A 31 -7.44 5.27 1.48
N ALA A 32 -6.96 6.46 1.87
CA ALA A 32 -5.73 7.03 1.37
C ALA A 32 -4.53 6.11 1.65
N ARG A 33 -4.46 5.53 2.84
CA ARG A 33 -3.43 4.55 3.20
C ARG A 33 -3.52 3.28 2.35
N PHE A 34 -4.73 2.73 2.18
CA PHE A 34 -4.97 1.52 1.39
C PHE A 34 -4.54 1.70 -0.07
N TRP A 35 -4.98 2.78 -0.72
CA TRP A 35 -4.62 3.05 -2.12
C TRP A 35 -3.13 3.35 -2.29
N LYS A 36 -2.51 4.03 -1.32
CA LYS A 36 -1.06 4.26 -1.32
C LYS A 36 -0.27 2.94 -1.22
N GLN A 37 -0.73 1.97 -0.43
CA GLN A 37 -0.11 0.65 -0.32
C GLN A 37 -0.25 -0.16 -1.61
N LYS A 38 -1.44 -0.15 -2.21
CA LYS A 38 -1.69 -0.72 -3.54
C LYS A 38 -0.75 -0.14 -4.59
N PHE A 39 -0.64 1.19 -4.64
CA PHE A 39 0.27 1.87 -5.56
C PHE A 39 1.74 1.47 -5.33
N ALA A 40 2.18 1.42 -4.07
CA ALA A 40 3.52 0.98 -3.73
C ALA A 40 3.81 -0.45 -4.23
N GLY A 41 2.87 -1.38 -4.06
CA GLY A 41 2.99 -2.77 -4.53
C GLY A 41 3.19 -2.92 -6.05
N LEU A 42 2.80 -1.92 -6.83
CA LEU A 42 3.00 -1.90 -8.29
C LEU A 42 4.41 -1.44 -8.71
N LEU A 43 5.15 -0.76 -7.83
CA LEU A 43 6.45 -0.17 -8.17
C LEU A 43 7.48 -1.15 -8.72
N PRO A 44 7.62 -2.40 -8.20
CA PRO A 44 8.53 -3.37 -8.78
C PRO A 44 8.23 -3.66 -10.25
N GLU A 45 6.96 -3.76 -10.61
CA GLU A 45 6.55 -4.00 -12.01
C GLU A 45 6.72 -2.75 -12.87
N VAL A 46 6.42 -1.57 -12.33
CA VAL A 46 6.68 -0.29 -13.00
C VAL A 46 8.16 -0.14 -13.31
N LEU A 47 9.04 -0.52 -12.39
CA LEU A 47 10.49 -0.51 -12.57
C LEU A 47 10.92 -1.54 -13.62
N HIS A 48 10.47 -2.80 -13.49
CA HIS A 48 10.79 -3.88 -14.42
C HIS A 48 10.43 -3.50 -15.87
N ARG A 49 9.24 -2.94 -16.07
CA ARG A 49 8.76 -2.49 -17.39
C ARG A 49 9.33 -1.14 -17.84
N LYS A 50 10.10 -0.45 -17.00
CA LYS A 50 10.49 0.96 -17.19
C LYS A 50 9.31 1.85 -17.58
N LEU A 51 8.13 1.61 -16.99
CA LEU A 51 6.89 2.31 -17.37
C LEU A 51 7.00 3.81 -17.09
N TYR A 52 7.68 4.20 -16.02
CA TYR A 52 7.95 5.61 -15.70
C TYR A 52 8.64 6.33 -16.87
N ASN A 53 9.65 5.71 -17.48
CA ASN A 53 10.40 6.28 -18.59
C ASN A 53 9.52 6.44 -19.84
N ARG A 54 8.73 5.41 -20.17
CA ARG A 54 7.77 5.46 -21.30
C ARG A 54 6.65 6.49 -21.11
N ARG A 55 6.42 6.94 -19.87
CA ARG A 55 5.45 7.98 -19.53
C ARG A 55 6.10 9.36 -19.35
N GLY A 56 7.38 9.50 -19.70
CA GLY A 56 8.09 10.78 -19.70
C GLY A 56 8.62 11.23 -18.33
N PHE A 57 8.63 10.36 -17.32
CA PHE A 57 9.26 10.65 -16.03
C PHE A 57 10.76 10.37 -16.11
N ALA A 58 11.57 11.22 -15.48
CA ALA A 58 13.03 11.07 -15.47
C ALA A 58 13.48 9.89 -14.60
N SER A 59 12.70 9.52 -13.58
CA SER A 59 13.02 8.39 -12.70
C SER A 59 11.77 7.73 -12.10
N LEU A 60 11.95 6.53 -11.56
CA LEU A 60 10.92 5.84 -10.78
C LEU A 60 10.51 6.67 -9.55
N TYR A 61 11.46 7.35 -8.91
CA TYR A 61 11.20 8.18 -7.73
C TYR A 61 10.30 9.35 -8.06
N GLU A 62 10.58 10.06 -9.15
CA GLU A 62 9.73 11.14 -9.63
C GLU A 62 8.32 10.63 -9.96
N PHE A 63 8.22 9.50 -10.66
CA PHE A 63 6.95 8.84 -10.95
C PHE A 63 6.17 8.49 -9.67
N ALA A 64 6.83 7.86 -8.70
CA ALA A 64 6.21 7.43 -7.47
C ALA A 64 5.77 8.61 -6.59
N PHE A 65 6.54 9.70 -6.57
CA PHE A 65 6.20 10.93 -5.88
C PHE A 65 5.02 11.64 -6.55
N LYS A 66 5.08 11.89 -7.86
CA LYS A 66 4.06 12.65 -8.59
C LYS A 66 2.71 11.92 -8.67
N ILE A 67 2.71 10.59 -8.82
CA ILE A 67 1.47 9.81 -8.98
C ILE A 67 0.95 9.28 -7.64
N GLY A 68 1.83 8.75 -6.79
CA GLY A 68 1.44 8.05 -5.56
C GLY A 68 1.72 8.81 -4.27
N GLY A 69 2.37 9.98 -4.34
CA GLY A 69 2.81 10.72 -3.16
C GLY A 69 3.77 9.92 -2.27
N LEU A 70 4.62 9.09 -2.88
CA LEU A 70 5.63 8.28 -2.19
C LEU A 70 6.97 9.00 -2.13
N ASN A 71 7.62 8.94 -0.97
CA ASN A 71 8.99 9.42 -0.81
C ASN A 71 10.01 8.37 -1.26
N HIS A 72 11.25 8.80 -1.46
CA HIS A 72 12.35 7.93 -1.93
C HIS A 72 12.56 6.73 -1.01
N LEU A 73 12.60 6.95 0.31
CA LEU A 73 12.76 5.88 1.29
C LEU A 73 11.71 4.77 1.15
N THR A 74 10.44 5.13 0.89
CA THR A 74 9.38 4.15 0.71
C THR A 74 9.58 3.35 -0.57
N VAL A 75 9.99 4.02 -1.66
CA VAL A 75 10.31 3.37 -2.93
C VAL A 75 11.44 2.35 -2.73
N ASP A 76 12.55 2.76 -2.11
CA ASP A 76 13.72 1.89 -1.87
C ASP A 76 13.37 0.67 -1.02
N LYS A 77 12.61 0.87 0.06
CA LYS A 77 12.18 -0.22 0.93
C LYS A 77 11.29 -1.22 0.21
N VAL A 78 10.34 -0.75 -0.60
CA VAL A 78 9.44 -1.62 -1.34
C VAL A 78 10.19 -2.43 -2.39
N LEU A 79 11.11 -1.81 -3.13
CA LEU A 79 11.94 -2.53 -4.11
C LEU A 79 12.86 -3.55 -3.44
N SER A 80 13.51 -3.18 -2.34
CA SER A 80 14.38 -4.06 -1.56
C SER A 80 13.60 -5.24 -0.98
N LEU A 81 12.41 -4.98 -0.44
CA LEU A 81 11.52 -6.02 0.09
C LEU A 81 11.09 -6.97 -1.03
N HIS A 82 10.67 -6.45 -2.19
CA HIS A 82 10.32 -7.28 -3.34
C HIS A 82 11.49 -8.17 -3.79
N ALA A 83 12.73 -7.67 -3.76
CA ALA A 83 13.93 -8.47 -4.05
C ALA A 83 14.22 -9.54 -2.99
N ARG A 84 13.91 -9.29 -1.71
CA ARG A 84 14.06 -10.29 -0.65
C ARG A 84 13.04 -11.42 -0.72
N LEU A 85 11.86 -11.15 -1.27
CA LEU A 85 10.74 -12.10 -1.33
C LEU A 85 10.77 -12.98 -2.59
N GLN A 86 11.88 -13.06 -3.33
CA GLN A 86 11.94 -13.84 -4.58
C GLN A 86 11.70 -15.34 -4.37
N ASP A 87 12.16 -15.88 -3.25
CA ASP A 87 11.99 -17.25 -2.79
C ASP A 87 10.75 -17.44 -1.89
N LYS A 88 9.92 -16.40 -1.74
CA LYS A 88 8.75 -16.34 -0.84
C LYS A 88 7.52 -15.80 -1.59
N PRO A 89 6.99 -16.57 -2.56
CA PRO A 89 5.95 -16.12 -3.49
C PRO A 89 4.65 -15.66 -2.81
N ALA A 90 4.22 -16.27 -1.71
CA ALA A 90 2.98 -15.91 -1.01
C ALA A 90 3.09 -14.55 -0.32
N LEU A 91 4.21 -14.27 0.37
CA LEU A 91 4.48 -12.94 0.92
C LEU A 91 4.67 -11.89 -0.18
N LYS A 92 5.29 -12.26 -1.30
CA LYS A 92 5.45 -11.38 -2.47
C LYS A 92 4.10 -10.99 -3.06
N GLU A 93 3.16 -11.94 -3.15
CA GLU A 93 1.80 -11.66 -3.59
C GLU A 93 1.08 -10.67 -2.67
N GLN A 94 1.21 -10.82 -1.34
CA GLN A 94 0.63 -9.84 -0.39
C GLN A 94 1.19 -8.43 -0.57
N LEU A 95 2.48 -8.31 -0.90
CA LEU A 95 3.11 -7.02 -1.21
C LEU A 95 2.52 -6.40 -2.47
N ILE A 96 2.46 -7.15 -3.57
CA ILE A 96 1.93 -6.69 -4.87
C ILE A 96 0.45 -6.31 -4.73
N MET A 97 -0.31 -7.14 -4.02
CA MET A 97 -1.71 -6.90 -3.78
C MET A 97 -1.96 -5.73 -2.83
N GLY A 98 -0.96 -5.19 -2.13
CA GLY A 98 -1.12 -4.03 -1.24
C GLY A 98 -2.23 -4.18 -0.19
N SER A 99 -2.64 -5.42 0.10
CA SER A 99 -3.66 -5.78 1.10
C SER A 99 -3.14 -5.55 2.52
N ILE A 100 -1.82 -5.64 2.68
CA ILE A 100 -1.11 -5.49 3.93
C ILE A 100 -0.01 -4.45 3.73
N GLY A 101 0.17 -3.57 4.71
CA GLY A 101 1.25 -2.58 4.67
C GLY A 101 2.62 -3.24 4.54
N TRP A 102 3.43 -2.74 3.59
CA TRP A 102 4.77 -3.26 3.29
C TRP A 102 5.67 -3.40 4.52
N SER A 103 5.53 -2.53 5.54
CA SER A 103 6.35 -2.59 6.76
C SER A 103 6.05 -3.80 7.64
N LYS A 104 4.81 -4.31 7.62
CA LYS A 104 4.45 -5.56 8.30
C LYS A 104 5.06 -6.76 7.58
N ILE A 105 5.00 -6.75 6.25
CA ILE A 105 5.61 -7.78 5.40
C ILE A 105 7.14 -7.75 5.59
N GLU A 106 7.75 -6.57 5.65
CA GLU A 106 9.19 -6.38 5.88
C GLU A 106 9.64 -7.08 7.16
N ARG A 107 8.95 -6.88 8.28
CA ARG A 107 9.29 -7.54 9.56
C ARG A 107 9.27 -9.06 9.45
N VAL A 108 8.23 -9.60 8.82
CA VAL A 108 8.07 -11.05 8.70
C VAL A 108 9.02 -11.64 7.66
N SER A 109 9.42 -10.88 6.65
CA SER A 109 10.38 -11.33 5.63
C SER A 109 11.75 -11.71 6.19
N TYR A 110 12.11 -11.23 7.39
CA TYR A 110 13.35 -11.61 8.08
C TYR A 110 13.24 -12.95 8.81
N LEU A 111 12.01 -13.39 9.14
CA LEU A 111 11.74 -14.63 9.88
C LEU A 111 11.27 -15.75 8.98
N ALA A 112 10.59 -15.39 7.88
CA ALA A 112 10.07 -16.34 6.93
C ALA A 112 11.20 -17.00 6.14
N THR A 113 11.07 -18.30 5.95
CA THR A 113 11.84 -19.13 5.02
C THR A 113 10.94 -19.53 3.84
N PRO A 114 11.49 -20.08 2.75
CA PRO A 114 10.67 -20.61 1.66
C PRO A 114 9.61 -21.61 2.14
N GLU A 115 9.95 -22.46 3.11
CA GLU A 115 9.06 -23.51 3.65
C GLU A 115 7.92 -22.94 4.50
N THR A 116 8.15 -21.78 5.13
CA THR A 116 7.19 -21.13 6.05
C THR A 116 6.47 -19.94 5.43
N ASP A 117 6.73 -19.61 4.16
CA ASP A 117 6.18 -18.47 3.43
C ASP A 117 4.64 -18.42 3.48
N GLN A 118 3.98 -19.52 3.12
CA GLN A 118 2.52 -19.62 3.11
C GLN A 118 1.91 -19.44 4.50
N GLU A 119 2.54 -20.01 5.52
CA GLU A 119 2.08 -19.91 6.91
C GLU A 119 2.17 -18.45 7.38
N TRP A 120 3.31 -17.80 7.11
CA TRP A 120 3.53 -16.40 7.46
C TRP A 120 2.57 -15.47 6.72
N ALA A 121 2.39 -15.65 5.41
CA ALA A 121 1.44 -14.88 4.60
C ALA A 121 0.00 -14.99 5.17
N SER A 122 -0.41 -16.19 5.56
CA SER A 122 -1.72 -16.42 6.17
C SER A 122 -1.86 -15.75 7.53
N LYS A 123 -0.83 -15.81 8.39
CA LYS A 123 -0.83 -15.16 9.72
C LYS A 123 -0.94 -13.64 9.60
N ILE A 124 -0.19 -13.01 8.71
CA ILE A 124 -0.22 -11.55 8.57
C ILE A 124 -1.55 -11.04 8.01
N TYR A 125 -2.22 -11.83 7.17
CA TYR A 125 -3.53 -11.52 6.60
C TYR A 125 -4.65 -11.59 7.65
N LYS A 126 -4.67 -12.65 8.49
CA LYS A 126 -5.68 -12.79 9.56
C LYS A 126 -5.64 -11.62 10.55
N ASN A 127 -4.44 -11.15 10.89
CA ASN A 127 -4.22 -10.03 11.81
C ASN A 127 -4.52 -8.63 11.20
N TRP A 128 -5.20 -8.55 10.05
CA TRP A 128 -5.62 -7.27 9.42
C TRP A 128 -7.13 -7.00 9.54
N LYS A 129 -7.95 -7.98 9.95
CA LYS A 129 -9.41 -7.80 10.12
C LYS A 129 -9.75 -7.08 11.44
N TYR A 130 -9.44 -5.79 11.57
CA TYR A 130 -10.01 -4.92 12.60
C TYR A 130 -10.20 -3.51 12.04
#